data_AF-A0A970W730-F1
#
_entry.id   AF-A0A970W730-F1
#
_cell.length_a   1.000
_cell.length_b   1.000
_cell.length_c   1.000
_cell.angle_alpha   90.00
_cell.angle_beta   90.00
_cell.angle_gamma   90.00
#
_symmetry.space_group_name_H-M   'P 1'
#
loop_
_entity.id
_entity.type
_entity.pdbx_description
1 polymer ?
#
loop_
_entity_poly.entity_id
_entity_poly.type
_entity_poly.pdbx_seq_one_letter_code
_entity_poly.pdbx_strand_id
1 'polypeptide(L)' 'MWSPSTQATAAQAGAELFISIHGNSDGVGKNSGFEVYAAPPGRTYHDGSLAFAKLIVSKWHGLSATVR' A
#
# COMPACT_ATOMS: atom_id res chain seq x y z
N MET A 1 4.96 9.38 6.55
CA MET A 1 6.09 8.80 5.79
C MET A 1 6.23 7.36 6.24
N TRP A 2 6.30 6.39 5.33
CA TRP A 2 6.53 4.99 5.71
C TRP A 2 7.82 4.89 6.54
N SER A 3 7.74 4.27 7.72
CA SER A 3 8.92 3.93 8.50
C SER A 3 8.82 2.47 8.96
N PRO A 4 9.94 1.73 8.97
CA PRO A 4 9.98 0.39 9.58
C PRO A 4 9.51 0.41 11.05
N SER A 5 9.71 1.52 11.76
CA SER A 5 9.28 1.68 13.14
C SER A 5 7.75 1.69 13.31
N THR A 6 6.98 2.32 12.41
CA THR A 6 5.51 2.34 12.54
C THR A 6 4.89 0.96 12.28
N GLN A 7 5.43 0.23 11.30
CA GLN A 7 5.01 -1.15 11.05
C GLN A 7 5.32 -2.06 12.25
N ALA A 8 6.50 -1.92 12.85
CA ALA A 8 6.88 -2.70 14.03
C ALA A 8 5.98 -2.40 15.24
N THR A 9 5.64 -1.13 15.48
CA THR A 9 4.68 -0.74 16.54
C THR A 9 3.30 -1.34 16.31
N ALA A 10 2.79 -1.32 15.09
CA ALA A 10 1.49 -1.93 14.77
C ALA A 10 1.50 -3.44 15.03
N ALA A 11 2.58 -4.13 14.65
CA ALA A 11 2.76 -5.55 14.92
C ALA A 11 2.81 -5.85 16.43
N GLN A 12 3.54 -5.03 17.20
CA GLN A 12 3.60 -5.16 18.67
C GLN A 12 2.24 -4.93 19.34
N ALA A 13 1.39 -4.08 18.76
CA ALA A 13 0.03 -3.85 19.21
C ALA A 13 -0.96 -4.98 18.81
N GLY A 14 -0.49 -6.03 18.13
CA GLY A 14 -1.33 -7.15 17.69
C GLY A 14 -2.23 -6.82 16.50
N ALA A 15 -1.86 -5.83 15.68
CA ALA A 15 -2.65 -5.48 14.51
C ALA A 15 -2.67 -6.64 13.49
N GLU A 16 -3.87 -7.06 13.08
CA GLU A 16 -4.08 -8.07 12.04
C GLU A 16 -3.86 -7.51 10.62
N LEU A 17 -3.97 -6.17 10.48
CA LEU A 17 -3.77 -5.46 9.22
C LEU A 17 -3.16 -4.08 9.49
N PHE A 18 -2.16 -3.73 8.68
CA PHE A 18 -1.55 -2.40 8.69
C PHE A 18 -1.57 -1.83 7.26
N ILE A 19 -2.17 -0.65 7.10
CA ILE A 19 -2.23 0.08 5.82
C ILE A 19 -1.71 1.49 6.07
N SER A 20 -0.80 1.95 5.20
CA SER A 20 -0.35 3.34 5.18
C SER A 20 -0.85 4.03 3.92
N ILE A 21 -1.54 5.15 4.06
CA ILE A 21 -2.11 5.92 2.95
C ILE A 21 -1.31 7.22 2.77
N HIS A 22 -0.95 7.52 1.53
CA HIS A 22 -0.13 8.68 1.16
C HIS A 22 -0.72 9.39 -0.04
N GLY A 23 -0.56 10.72 -0.09
CA GLY A 23 -0.79 11.51 -1.30
C GLY A 23 0.55 11.76 -1.99
N ASN A 24 0.63 11.40 -3.28
CA ASN A 24 1.77 11.73 -4.13
C ASN A 24 1.46 13.01 -4.92
N SER A 25 2.49 13.80 -5.21
CA SER A 25 2.42 14.98 -6.09
C SER A 25 3.57 14.94 -7.08
N ASP A 26 3.28 15.20 -8.35
CA ASP A 26 4.27 15.27 -9.43
C ASP A 26 4.82 16.70 -9.62
N GLY A 27 4.42 17.65 -8.77
CA GLY A 27 4.82 19.06 -8.83
C GLY A 27 4.26 19.85 -10.01
N VAL A 28 3.62 19.20 -10.99
CA VAL A 28 3.11 19.81 -12.23
C VAL A 28 1.61 19.59 -12.44
N GLY A 29 0.96 18.75 -11.62
CA GLY A 29 -0.47 18.48 -11.64
C GLY A 29 -0.96 17.68 -12.85
N LYS A 30 -0.09 16.92 -13.52
CA LYS A 30 -0.42 16.22 -14.78
C LYS A 30 -0.70 14.74 -14.58
N ASN A 31 -0.21 14.16 -13.51
CA ASN A 31 -0.35 12.74 -13.21
C ASN A 31 -1.45 12.54 -12.17
N SER A 32 -2.34 11.59 -12.44
CA SER A 32 -3.37 11.13 -11.51
C SER A 32 -3.44 9.60 -11.53
N GLY A 33 -3.97 9.02 -10.46
CA GLY A 33 -3.99 7.58 -10.24
C GLY A 33 -3.42 7.22 -8.88
N PHE A 34 -3.21 5.92 -8.66
CA PHE A 34 -2.67 5.40 -7.41
C PHE A 34 -1.67 4.28 -7.65
N GLU A 35 -0.84 4.05 -6.64
CA GLU A 35 0.16 2.98 -6.61
C GLU A 35 -0.07 2.19 -5.32
N VAL A 36 0.11 0.87 -5.37
CA VAL A 36 -0.01 0.01 -4.20
C VAL A 36 1.28 -0.77 -4.01
N TYR A 37 1.88 -0.61 -2.83
CA TYR A 37 3.17 -1.21 -2.52
C TYR A 37 3.00 -2.33 -1.49
N ALA A 38 3.35 -3.55 -1.89
CA ALA A 38 3.47 -4.69 -0.99
C ALA A 38 4.80 -4.64 -0.22
N ALA A 39 4.91 -5.41 0.87
CA ALA A 39 6.19 -5.60 1.53
C ALA A 39 7.20 -6.21 0.53
N PRO A 40 8.49 -5.80 0.52
CA PRO A 40 9.47 -6.35 -0.40
C PRO A 40 9.64 -7.87 -0.27
N PRO A 41 10.05 -8.57 -1.34
CA PRO A 41 10.41 -9.98 -1.29
C PRO A 41 11.40 -10.28 -0.15
N GLY A 42 11.21 -11.42 0.53
CA GLY A 42 12.03 -11.81 1.69
C GLY A 42 11.61 -11.21 3.04
N ARG A 43 10.57 -10.37 3.08
CA ARG A 43 9.96 -9.91 4.35
C ARG A 43 8.87 -10.88 4.81
N THR A 44 8.70 -11.01 6.12
CA THR A 44 7.76 -11.94 6.78
C THR A 44 6.32 -11.90 6.22
N TYR A 45 5.84 -10.73 5.82
CA TYR A 45 4.47 -10.54 5.34
C TYR A 45 4.35 -10.31 3.82
N HIS A 46 5.38 -10.65 3.04
CA HIS A 46 5.40 -10.42 1.58
C HIS A 46 4.16 -10.98 0.89
N ASP A 47 3.91 -12.29 0.98
CA ASP A 47 2.84 -12.96 0.23
C ASP A 47 1.45 -12.44 0.59
N GLY A 48 1.17 -12.26 1.89
CA GLY A 48 -0.09 -11.70 2.37
C GLY A 48 -0.31 -10.26 1.91
N SER A 49 0.72 -9.42 2.02
CA SER A 49 0.65 -8.03 1.55
C SER A 49 0.51 -7.93 0.02
N LEU A 50 1.13 -8.84 -0.75
CA LEU A 50 1.00 -8.90 -2.19
C LEU A 50 -0.40 -9.35 -2.62
N ALA A 51 -0.96 -10.36 -1.96
CA ALA A 51 -2.34 -10.77 -2.20
C ALA A 51 -3.33 -9.63 -1.90
N PHE A 52 -3.14 -8.94 -0.77
CA PHE A 52 -3.96 -7.80 -0.40
C PHE A 52 -3.81 -6.62 -1.38
N ALA A 53 -2.60 -6.32 -1.84
CA ALA A 53 -2.36 -5.28 -2.84
C ALA A 53 -3.11 -5.56 -4.15
N LYS A 54 -3.12 -6.82 -4.62
CA LYS A 54 -3.90 -7.23 -5.80
C LYS A 54 -5.40 -7.05 -5.60
N LEU A 55 -5.92 -7.31 -4.40
CA LEU A 55 -7.33 -7.07 -4.08
C LEU A 55 -7.68 -5.58 -4.12
N ILE A 56 -6.81 -4.69 -3.60
CA ILE A 56 -7.00 -3.25 -3.69
C ILE A 56 -7.09 -2.81 -5.15
N VAL A 57 -6.10 -3.21 -5.97
CA VAL A 57 -6.06 -2.89 -7.41
C VAL A 57 -7.34 -3.35 -8.10
N SER A 58 -7.77 -4.59 -7.88
CA SER A 58 -8.99 -5.14 -8.48
C SER A 58 -10.25 -4.38 -8.08
N LYS A 59 -10.38 -4.01 -6.80
CA LYS A 59 -11.56 -3.26 -6.31
C LYS A 59 -11.59 -1.83 -6.85
N TRP A 60 -10.44 -1.16 -6.90
CA TRP A 60 -10.37 0.26 -7.25
C TRP A 60 -10.39 0.49 -8.77
N HIS A 61 -9.90 -0.46 -9.57
CA HIS A 61 -10.17 -0.48 -11.00
C HIS A 61 -11.68 -0.49 -11.28
N GLY A 62 -12.47 -1.22 -10.49
CA GLY A 62 -13.93 -1.22 -10.58
C GLY A 62 -14.58 0.13 -10.24
N LEU A 63 -13.85 1.05 -9.62
CA LEU A 63 -14.28 2.41 -9.26
C LEU A 63 -13.74 3.47 -10.24
N SER A 64 -13.23 3.06 -11.41
CA SER A 64 -12.58 3.95 -12.38
C SER A 64 -11.30 4.64 -11.89
N ALA A 65 -10.70 4.16 -10.79
CA ALA A 65 -9.38 4.62 -10.37
C ALA A 65 -8.30 3.93 -11.22
N THR A 66 -7.36 4.71 -11.73
CA THR A 66 -6.26 4.20 -12.57
C THR A 66 -5.07 3.78 -11.70
N VAL A 67 -4.65 2.52 -11.78
CA VAL A 67 -3.35 2.09 -11.26
C VAL A 67 -2.25 2.59 -12.17
N ARG A 68 -1.19 3.13 -11.56
CA ARG A 68 0.05 3.51 -12.24
C ARG A 68 1.15 2.47 -12.05
#